data_AF-A0A5D3G6Y8-F1
#
_entry.id   AF-A0A5D3G6Y8-F1
#
_cell.length_a   1.000
_cell.length_b   1.000
_cell.length_c   1.000
_cell.angle_alpha   90.00
_cell.angle_beta   90.00
_cell.angle_gamma   90.00
#
_symmetry.space_group_name_H-M   'P 1'
#
loop_
_entity.id
_entity.type
_entity.pdbx_description
1 polymer ?
#
loop_
_entity_poly.entity_id
_entity_poly.type
_entity_poly.pdbx_seq_one_letter_code
_entity_poly.pdbx_strand_id
1 'polypeptide(L)' 'MNEHKSADKTPDPVSSEDAQKGKAEGLKGQTLERANPKTETIDKVVTPTSIKDIERQTDAINEKLDKGH' A
#
# COMPACT_ATOMS: atom_id res chain seq x y z
N MET A 1 -28.23 41.64 -13.86
CA MET A 1 -28.60 40.22 -13.79
C MET A 1 -27.36 39.43 -14.15
N ASN A 2 -26.57 38.98 -13.18
CA ASN A 2 -25.38 38.17 -13.47
C ASN A 2 -25.84 36.75 -13.77
N GLU A 3 -25.66 36.35 -15.02
CA GLU A 3 -26.03 35.03 -15.52
C GLU A 3 -25.14 33.99 -14.82
N HIS A 4 -25.71 33.29 -13.84
CA HIS A 4 -25.14 32.07 -13.32
C HIS A 4 -25.19 31.02 -14.44
N LYS A 5 -24.15 30.99 -15.28
CA LYS A 5 -23.92 29.87 -16.20
C LYS A 5 -23.76 28.63 -15.34
N SER A 6 -24.84 27.86 -15.25
CA SER A 6 -24.82 26.49 -14.78
C SER A 6 -23.99 25.70 -15.79
N ALA A 7 -22.66 25.77 -15.65
CA ALA A 7 -21.76 24.93 -16.40
C ALA A 7 -22.09 23.49 -16.00
N ASP A 8 -22.47 22.69 -16.99
CA ASP A 8 -22.55 21.25 -16.85
C ASP A 8 -21.26 20.77 -16.17
N LYS A 9 -21.40 20.16 -14.99
CA LYS A 9 -20.27 19.67 -14.18
C LYS A 9 -19.82 18.28 -14.61
N THR A 10 -20.36 17.75 -15.70
CA THR A 10 -19.97 16.46 -16.24
C THR A 10 -18.50 16.52 -16.68
N PRO A 11 -17.60 15.74 -16.07
CA PRO A 11 -16.21 15.70 -16.48
C PRO A 11 -16.07 15.07 -17.87
N ASP A 12 -15.16 15.58 -18.68
CA ASP A 12 -14.84 14.95 -19.97
C ASP A 12 -14.29 13.53 -19.75
N PRO A 13 -14.71 12.55 -20.57
CA PRO A 13 -14.18 11.20 -20.49
C PRO A 13 -12.67 11.22 -20.78
N VAL A 14 -11.91 10.61 -19.88
CA VAL A 14 -10.45 10.49 -19.95
C VAL A 14 -10.07 9.05 -20.33
N SER A 15 -9.18 8.90 -21.32
CA SER A 15 -8.61 7.60 -21.68
C SER A 15 -7.82 7.00 -20.52
N SER A 16 -7.82 5.67 -20.38
CA SER A 16 -7.00 4.98 -19.36
C SER A 16 -5.52 5.31 -19.49
N GLU A 17 -5.03 5.48 -20.72
CA GLU A 17 -3.64 5.87 -20.97
C GLU A 17 -3.34 7.27 -20.42
N ASP A 18 -4.25 8.23 -20.61
CA ASP A 18 -4.09 9.59 -20.11
C ASP A 18 -4.32 9.69 -18.59
N ALA A 19 -5.18 8.83 -18.02
CA ALA A 19 -5.36 8.72 -16.58
C ALA A 19 -4.10 8.20 -15.86
N GLN A 20 -3.39 7.26 -16.47
CA GLN A 20 -2.19 6.63 -15.90
C GLN A 20 -0.94 7.51 -15.97
N LYS A 21 -0.85 8.39 -16.98
CA LYS A 21 0.28 9.31 -17.15
C LYS A 21 0.37 10.38 -16.06
N GLY A 22 -0.71 10.58 -15.30
CA GLY A 22 -0.81 11.61 -14.28
C GLY A 22 -0.86 13.02 -14.89
N LYS A 23 -1.65 13.91 -14.31
CA LYS A 23 -1.61 15.33 -14.70
C LYS A 23 -0.27 15.92 -14.24
N ALA A 24 0.72 15.93 -15.13
CA ALA A 24 2.02 16.57 -14.90
C ALA A 24 1.89 18.07 -14.57
N GLU A 25 0.74 18.68 -14.89
CA GLU A 25 0.48 20.11 -14.67
C GLU A 25 0.04 20.46 -13.24
N GLY A 26 -0.42 19.50 -12.43
CA GLY A 26 -0.90 19.75 -11.05
C GLY A 26 0.12 19.48 -9.94
N LEU A 27 1.23 18.82 -10.26
CA LEU A 27 2.20 18.29 -9.28
C LEU A 27 3.62 18.88 -9.44
N LYS A 28 3.86 19.76 -10.41
CA LYS A 28 5.14 20.49 -10.50
C LYS A 28 5.23 21.50 -9.36
N GLY A 29 5.74 21.06 -8.22
CA GLY A 29 5.95 21.87 -7.02
C GLY A 29 5.33 21.31 -5.74
N GLN A 30 4.48 20.27 -5.83
CA GLN A 30 4.02 19.54 -4.65
C GLN A 30 4.97 18.35 -4.43
N THR A 31 6.03 18.60 -3.68
CA THR A 31 6.81 17.50 -3.09
C THR A 31 5.83 16.66 -2.27
N LEU A 32 5.67 15.38 -2.61
CA LEU A 32 4.89 14.46 -1.79
C LEU A 32 5.42 14.52 -0.36
N GLU A 33 4.52 14.68 0.60
CA GLU A 33 4.88 14.69 2.01
C GLU A 33 5.66 13.42 2.36
N ARG A 34 6.71 13.58 3.18
CA ARG A 34 7.52 12.44 3.61
C ARG A 34 6.61 11.46 4.34
N ALA A 35 6.69 10.18 3.97
CA ALA A 35 5.95 9.13 4.63
C ALA A 35 6.14 9.19 6.15
N ASN A 36 5.07 8.99 6.91
CA ASN A 36 5.10 9.04 8.35
C ASN A 36 6.06 7.94 8.87
N PRO A 37 7.16 8.30 9.57
CA PRO A 37 8.11 7.29 10.08
C PRO A 37 7.47 6.36 11.12
N LYS A 38 6.37 6.77 11.76
CA LYS A 38 5.61 5.91 12.69
C LYS A 38 4.85 4.78 11.98
N THR A 39 4.67 4.87 10.66
CA THR A 39 4.07 3.82 9.84
C THR A 39 5.09 3.07 8.99
N GLU A 40 6.37 3.47 9.04
CA GLU A 40 7.48 2.78 8.37
C GLU A 40 7.68 1.36 8.93
N THR A 41 7.31 1.15 10.20
CA THR A 41 7.29 -0.12 10.91
C THR A 41 5.88 -0.68 11.10
N ILE A 42 4.95 -0.51 10.14
CA ILE A 42 3.81 -1.43 10.08
C ILE A 42 4.32 -2.77 9.58
N ASP A 43 4.81 -3.50 10.58
CA ASP A 43 5.14 -4.91 10.71
C ASP A 43 5.94 -5.55 9.58
N LYS A 44 7.10 -6.11 9.93
CA LYS A 44 7.91 -6.91 9.01
C LYS A 44 7.01 -8.01 8.51
N VAL A 45 6.59 -7.86 7.25
CA VAL A 45 5.85 -8.81 6.43
C VAL A 45 6.04 -10.20 7.01
N VAL A 46 4.98 -10.78 7.57
CA VAL A 46 4.94 -12.22 7.78
C VAL A 46 5.05 -12.82 6.39
N THR A 47 6.28 -13.09 5.97
CA THR A 47 6.58 -13.67 4.68
C THR A 47 6.28 -15.17 4.76
N PRO A 48 5.96 -15.82 3.64
CA PRO A 48 5.83 -17.27 3.62
C PRO A 48 7.07 -17.99 4.19
N THR A 49 8.25 -17.38 4.08
CA THR A 49 9.50 -17.89 4.69
C THR A 49 9.49 -17.80 6.21
N SER A 50 9.13 -16.64 6.78
CA SER A 50 9.10 -16.47 8.24
C SER A 50 8.06 -17.36 8.92
N ILE A 51 6.94 -17.66 8.27
CA ILE A 51 5.95 -18.63 8.77
C ILE A 51 6.57 -20.03 8.85
N LYS A 52 7.18 -20.51 7.76
CA LYS A 52 7.79 -21.85 7.69
C LYS A 52 8.95 -22.05 8.66
N ASP A 53 9.67 -20.98 8.97
CA ASP A 53 10.75 -21.04 9.94
C ASP A 53 10.23 -21.16 11.37
N ILE A 54 9.10 -20.50 11.68
CA ILE A 54 8.40 -20.68 12.96
C ILE A 54 7.84 -22.11 13.06
N GLU A 55 7.19 -22.62 12.01
CA GLU A 55 6.68 -24.00 11.95
C GLU A 55 7.80 -25.02 12.23
N ARG A 56 8.95 -24.89 11.55
CA ARG A 56 10.11 -25.76 11.78
C ARG A 56 10.66 -25.67 13.21
N GLN A 57 10.67 -24.49 13.81
CA GLN A 57 11.10 -24.33 15.21
C GLN A 57 10.12 -25.03 16.16
N THR A 58 8.83 -24.89 15.92
CA THR A 58 7.78 -25.57 16.69
C THR A 58 7.89 -27.08 16.58
N ASP A 59 8.05 -27.61 15.38
CA ASP A 59 8.21 -29.06 15.15
C ASP A 59 9.43 -29.63 15.88
N ALA A 60 10.57 -28.94 15.82
CA ALA A 60 11.80 -29.36 16.49
C ALA A 60 11.69 -29.33 18.03
N ILE A 61 10.86 -28.45 18.59
CA ILE A 61 10.58 -28.42 20.03
C ILE A 61 9.72 -29.62 20.41
N ASN A 62 8.64 -29.89 19.67
CA ASN A 62 7.75 -31.01 19.94
C ASN A 62 8.48 -32.36 19.82
N GLU A 63 9.31 -32.54 18.78
CA GLU A 63 10.11 -33.75 18.60
C GLU A 63 11.06 -34.00 19.78
N LYS A 64 11.66 -32.94 20.34
CA LYS A 64 12.52 -33.05 21.54
C LYS A 64 11.73 -33.43 22.79
N LEU A 65 10.53 -32.88 22.95
CA LEU A 65 9.65 -33.20 24.07
C LEU A 65 9.16 -34.65 23.99
N ASP A 66 8.82 -35.13 22.80
CA ASP A 66 8.37 -36.51 22.56
C ASP A 66 9.49 -37.53 22.74
N LYS A 67 10.73 -37.21 22.34
CA LYS A 67 11.90 -38.08 22.51
C LYS A 67 12.52 -38.03 23.91
N GLY A 68 12.15 -37.04 24.71
CA GLY A 68 12.63 -36.86 26.08
C GLY A 68 11.79 -37.59 27.14
N HIS A 69 10.78 -38.37 26.73
CA HIS A 69 9.79 -39.00 27.59
C HIS A 69 9.88 -40.53 27.63
#